data_AF-A0A3C0B7T7-F1
#
_entry.id   AF-A0A3C0B7T7-F1
#
_cell.length_a   1.000
_cell.length_b   1.000
_cell.length_c   1.000
_cell.angle_alpha   90.00
_cell.angle_beta   90.00
_cell.angle_gamma   90.00
#
_symmetry.space_group_name_H-M   'P 1'
#
loop_
_entity.id
_entity.type
_entity.pdbx_description
1 polymer ?
#
loop_
_entity_poly.entity_id
_entity_poly.type
_entity_poly.pdbx_seq_one_letter_code
_entity_poly.pdbx_strand_id
1 'polypeptide(L)' 'MKKIKLRGSELKRLGYTDSRAISLANQLVSKHFDRESKMEALEKLEKIALNPAGFLKDAIWGDLAQLLVEKPVKA' A
#
# COMPACT_ATOMS: atom_id res chain seq x y z
N MET A 1 -10.98 -2.81 -19.41
CA MET A 1 -9.93 -3.04 -18.37
C MET A 1 -10.52 -2.72 -17.01
N LYS A 2 -10.79 -3.74 -16.17
CA LYS A 2 -11.36 -3.53 -14.83
C LYS A 2 -10.21 -3.27 -13.86
N LYS A 3 -9.99 -1.99 -13.54
CA LYS A 3 -9.02 -1.55 -12.52
C LYS A 3 -9.28 -2.29 -11.20
N ILE A 4 -8.21 -2.83 -10.61
CA ILE A 4 -8.25 -3.40 -9.27
C ILE A 4 -8.64 -2.32 -8.25
N LYS A 5 -9.53 -2.64 -7.32
CA LYS A 5 -9.86 -1.78 -6.17
C LYS A 5 -9.66 -2.60 -4.91
N LEU A 6 -8.70 -2.19 -4.10
CA LEU A 6 -8.53 -2.72 -2.74
C LEU A 6 -9.56 -2.06 -1.84
N ARG A 7 -10.23 -2.86 -1.01
CA ARG A 7 -11.11 -2.30 0.02
C ARG A 7 -10.25 -1.69 1.10
N GLY A 8 -10.65 -0.52 1.62
CA GLY A 8 -9.98 0.11 2.76
C GLY A 8 -9.91 -0.81 3.98
N SER A 9 -10.85 -1.75 4.13
CA SER A 9 -10.81 -2.79 5.17
C SER A 9 -9.63 -3.76 5.02
N GLU A 10 -9.20 -4.08 3.81
CA GLU A 10 -8.03 -4.96 3.59
C GLU A 10 -6.73 -4.22 3.89
N LEU A 11 -6.62 -2.97 3.45
CA LEU A 11 -5.49 -2.11 3.77
C LEU A 11 -5.39 -1.87 5.29
N LYS A 12 -6.52 -1.66 5.98
CA LYS A 12 -6.54 -1.57 7.45
C LYS A 12 -6.03 -2.83 8.14
N ARG A 13 -6.33 -4.03 7.60
CA ARG A 13 -5.79 -5.30 8.13
C ARG A 13 -4.28 -5.41 7.97
N LEU A 14 -3.72 -4.80 6.92
CA LEU A 14 -2.28 -4.70 6.70
C LEU A 14 -1.60 -3.59 7.54
N GLY A 15 -2.36 -2.87 8.38
CA GLY A 15 -1.82 -1.79 9.22
C GLY A 15 -1.95 -0.39 8.64
N TYR A 16 -2.55 -0.22 7.46
CA TYR A 16 -2.78 1.10 6.87
C TYR A 16 -3.94 1.79 7.59
N THR A 17 -3.63 2.62 8.58
CA THR A 17 -4.63 3.37 9.38
C THR A 17 -4.92 4.76 8.82
N ASP A 18 -3.98 5.34 8.05
CA ASP A 18 -4.12 6.67 7.47
C ASP A 18 -4.88 6.63 6.13
N SER A 19 -5.93 7.44 6.02
CA SER A 19 -6.78 7.52 4.81
C SER A 19 -6.01 7.96 3.55
N ARG A 20 -4.92 8.74 3.70
CA ARG A 20 -4.05 9.14 2.59
C ARG A 20 -3.20 7.97 2.15
N ALA A 21 -2.62 7.22 3.09
CA ALA A 21 -1.88 5.99 2.78
C ALA A 21 -2.78 4.94 2.09
N ILE A 22 -4.03 4.77 2.54
CA ILE A 22 -5.02 3.88 1.91
C ILE A 22 -5.33 4.32 0.47
N SER A 23 -5.55 5.62 0.25
CA SER A 23 -5.85 6.14 -1.09
C SER A 23 -4.66 6.01 -2.03
N LEU A 24 -3.45 6.32 -1.54
CA LEU A 24 -2.22 6.20 -2.31
C LEU A 24 -1.90 4.75 -2.66
N ALA A 25 -2.02 3.82 -1.70
CA ALA A 25 -1.88 2.38 -1.95
C ALA A 25 -2.84 1.90 -3.04
N ASN A 26 -4.12 2.30 -2.98
CA ASN A 26 -5.10 1.96 -4.02
C ASN A 26 -4.72 2.53 -5.39
N GLN A 27 -4.22 3.77 -5.44
CA GLN A 27 -3.81 4.40 -6.68
C GLN A 27 -2.59 3.71 -7.30
N LEU A 28 -1.57 3.40 -6.49
CA LEU A 28 -0.36 2.70 -6.91
C LEU A 28 -0.71 1.28 -7.40
N VAL A 29 -1.50 0.54 -6.63
CA VAL A 29 -1.94 -0.79 -7.01
C VAL A 29 -2.78 -0.75 -8.30
N SER A 30 -3.69 0.20 -8.44
CA SER A 30 -4.47 0.33 -9.69
C SER A 30 -3.64 0.77 -10.90
N LYS A 31 -2.45 1.36 -10.70
CA LYS A 31 -1.54 1.77 -11.78
C LYS A 31 -0.56 0.67 -12.18
N HIS A 32 -0.14 -0.15 -11.22
CA HIS A 32 0.93 -1.14 -11.42
C HIS A 32 0.45 -2.59 -11.44
N PHE A 33 -0.78 -2.87 -10.96
CA PHE A 33 -1.33 -4.22 -10.86
C PHE A 33 -2.70 -4.31 -11.52
N ASP A 34 -2.92 -5.45 -12.18
CA ASP A 34 -4.22 -5.82 -12.70
C ASP A 34 -5.09 -6.53 -11.65
N ARG A 35 -6.37 -6.72 -11.98
CA ARG A 35 -7.33 -7.39 -11.07
C ARG A 35 -6.90 -8.82 -10.72
N GLU A 36 -6.22 -9.51 -11.62
CA GLU A 36 -5.75 -10.88 -11.42
C GLU A 36 -4.58 -10.93 -10.41
N SER A 37 -3.70 -9.93 -10.42
CA SER A 37 -2.59 -9.78 -9.46
C SER A 37 -2.99 -9.16 -8.12
N LYS A 38 -4.24 -9.37 -7.68
CA LYS A 38 -4.71 -8.86 -6.39
C LYS A 38 -3.91 -9.41 -5.21
N MET A 39 -3.57 -10.70 -5.23
CA MET A 39 -2.77 -11.31 -4.17
C MET A 39 -1.36 -10.71 -4.13
N GLU A 40 -0.68 -10.63 -5.29
CA GLU A 40 0.66 -10.02 -5.37
C GLU A 40 0.67 -8.57 -4.88
N ALA A 41 -0.36 -7.79 -5.22
CA ALA A 41 -0.48 -6.42 -4.76
C ALA A 41 -0.61 -6.34 -3.23
N LEU A 42 -1.42 -7.22 -2.62
CA LEU A 42 -1.59 -7.30 -1.17
C LEU A 42 -0.30 -7.74 -0.47
N GLU A 43 0.38 -8.77 -0.99
CA GLU A 43 1.68 -9.21 -0.45
C GLU A 43 2.74 -8.10 -0.54
N LYS A 44 2.75 -7.33 -1.64
CA LYS A 44 3.68 -6.21 -1.79
C LYS A 44 3.39 -5.12 -0.76
N LEU A 45 2.12 -4.77 -0.57
CA LEU A 45 1.69 -3.81 0.44
C LEU A 45 1.98 -4.26 1.87
N GLU A 46 1.86 -5.56 2.15
CA GLU A 46 2.23 -6.13 3.44
C GLU A 46 3.74 -5.98 3.69
N LYS A 47 4.58 -6.32 2.70
CA LYS A 47 6.05 -6.13 2.80
C LYS A 47 6.44 -4.68 3.06
N ILE A 48 5.74 -3.73 2.42
CA ILE A 48 5.95 -2.31 2.65
C ILE A 48 5.48 -1.89 4.04
N ALA A 49 4.36 -2.43 4.53
CA ALA A 49 3.90 -2.15 5.89
C ALA A 49 4.83 -2.73 6.97
N LEU A 50 5.41 -3.91 6.71
CA LEU A 50 6.38 -4.55 7.61
C LEU A 50 7.73 -3.83 7.65
N ASN A 51 8.20 -3.30 6.52
CA ASN A 51 9.47 -2.58 6.45
C ASN A 51 9.39 -1.34 5.55
N PRO A 52 8.64 -0.29 5.95
CA PRO A 52 8.44 0.88 5.11
C PRO A 52 9.75 1.65 4.92
N ALA A 53 10.65 1.63 5.92
CA ALA A 53 11.98 2.25 5.82
C ALA A 53 12.80 1.74 4.63
N GLY A 54 12.69 0.45 4.28
CA GLY A 54 13.36 -0.14 3.13
C GLY A 54 12.83 0.35 1.78
N PHE A 55 11.63 0.89 1.73
CA PHE A 55 10.97 1.37 0.50
C PHE A 55 10.99 2.88 0.35
N LEU A 56 11.54 3.65 1.30
CA LEU A 56 11.61 5.12 1.22
C LEU A 56 12.33 5.64 -0.03
N LYS A 57 13.28 4.88 -0.56
CA LYS A 57 14.05 5.22 -1.78
C LYS A 57 13.43 4.64 -3.06
N ASP A 58 12.31 3.92 -2.95
CA ASP A 58 11.65 3.31 -4.08
C ASP A 58 10.89 4.38 -4.88
N ALA A 59 11.03 4.39 -6.21
CA ALA A 59 10.40 5.39 -7.06
C ALA A 59 8.87 5.25 -7.15
N ILE A 60 8.34 4.07 -6.83
CA ILE A 60 6.90 3.76 -6.90
C ILE A 60 6.31 3.79 -5.49
N TRP A 61 7.01 3.17 -4.53
CA TRP A 61 6.51 2.96 -3.18
C TRP A 61 7.06 3.95 -2.15
N GLY A 62 8.01 4.81 -2.52
CA GLY A 62 8.66 5.77 -1.62
C GLY A 62 7.69 6.72 -0.95
N ASP A 63 6.75 7.28 -1.70
CA ASP A 63 5.71 8.15 -1.14
C ASP A 63 4.81 7.41 -0.15
N LEU A 64 4.45 6.15 -0.45
CA LEU A 64 3.64 5.32 0.45
C LEU A 64 4.41 4.94 1.72
N ALA A 65 5.66 4.54 1.55
CA ALA A 65 6.57 4.22 2.62
C ALA A 65 6.79 5.42 3.55
N GLN A 66 6.95 6.63 3.00
CA GLN A 66 7.10 7.85 3.78
C GLN A 66 5.88 8.10 4.65
N LEU A 67 4.67 7.95 4.10
CA LEU A 67 3.43 8.09 4.87
C LEU A 67 3.32 7.07 6.01
N LEU A 68 3.79 5.84 5.79
CA LEU A 68 3.78 4.77 6.80
C LEU A 68 4.84 4.98 7.89
N VAL A 69 5.99 5.58 7.56
CA VAL A 69 7.02 5.94 8.55
C VAL A 69 6.60 7.18 9.35
N GLU A 70 6.03 8.18 8.70
CA GLU A 70 5.67 9.47 9.31
C GLU A 70 4.50 9.34 10.29
N LYS A 71 3.59 8.40 10.06
CA LYS A 71 2.56 8.01 11.02
C LYS A 71 2.69 6.53 11.33
N PRO A 72 3.30 6.16 12.48
CA PRO A 72 3.48 4.77 12.81
C PRO A 72 2.11 4.09 12.79
N VAL A 73 2.06 2.98 12.05
CA VAL A 73 0.98 2.00 12.10
C VAL A 73 0.70 1.71 13.57
N LYS A 74 -0.44 2.21 14.07
CA LYS A 74 -0.81 1.99 15.46
C LYS A 74 -1.11 0.50 15.61
N ALA A 75 -0.18 -0.20 16.28
CA ALA A 75 -0.31 -1.60 16.68
C ALA A 75 -1.55 -1.82 17.54
#